data_AF-A0A6C0EHH7-F1
#
_entry.id   AF-A0A6C0EHH7-F1
#
_cell.length_a   1.000
_cell.length_b   1.000
_cell.length_c   1.000
_cell.angle_alpha   90.00
_cell.angle_beta   90.00
_cell.angle_gamma   90.00
#
_symmetry.space_group_name_H-M   'P 1'
#
loop_
_entity.id
_entity.type
_entity.pdbx_description
1 polymer ?
#
loop_
_entity_poly.entity_id
_entity_poly.type
_entity_poly.pdbx_seq_one_letter_code
_entity_poly.pdbx_strand_id
1 'polypeptide(L)'
;MAEQQQNELQRIVEILQKNPQFIDILLIPLSKLDNQICDIKGVICHKGKPPGQHECSRCRNMLDNSNFTYYSNRVDKNNYLMRSNALCSDCSKIMNDERKSTLKKAEINGEIKEKPAPGSKCPDCNRNWGTKENPRNWHRDHDAINNVFRGWLCGDCNMAKHDHRFGIS
;
A
#
# COMPACT_ATOMS: atom_id res chain seq x y z
N MET A 1 24.86 25.14 -13.24
CA MET A 1 24.17 24.09 -12.47
C MET A 1 22.98 23.48 -13.21
N ALA A 2 22.11 24.27 -13.85
CA ALA A 2 20.96 23.76 -14.62
C ALA A 2 21.38 22.86 -15.81
N GLU A 3 22.43 23.24 -16.54
CA GLU A 3 22.92 22.52 -17.73
C GLU A 3 23.51 21.13 -17.42
N GLN A 4 24.11 20.97 -16.23
CA GLN A 4 24.62 19.68 -15.74
C GLN A 4 23.49 18.71 -15.38
N GLN A 5 22.41 19.22 -14.78
CA GLN A 5 21.23 18.40 -14.44
C GLN A 5 20.49 17.95 -15.71
N GLN A 6 20.43 18.80 -16.73
CA GLN A 6 19.76 18.49 -17.99
C GLN A 6 20.51 17.39 -18.78
N ASN A 7 21.84 17.45 -18.81
CA ASN A 7 22.68 16.39 -19.40
C ASN A 7 22.56 15.04 -18.67
N GLU A 8 22.40 15.06 -17.34
CA GLU A 8 22.24 13.85 -16.54
C GLU A 8 20.87 13.18 -16.79
N LEU A 9 19.81 13.97 -16.93
CA LEU A 9 18.47 13.52 -17.30
C LEU A 9 18.44 12.89 -18.70
N GLN A 10 19.05 13.55 -19.68
CA GLN A 10 19.12 13.04 -21.05
C GLN A 10 19.80 11.66 -21.09
N ARG A 11 20.88 11.49 -20.31
CA ARG A 11 21.63 10.24 -20.20
C ARG A 11 20.81 9.11 -19.56
N ILE A 12 19.99 9.42 -18.55
CA ILE A 12 19.09 8.45 -17.90
C ILE A 12 18.01 7.98 -18.89
N VAL A 13 17.44 8.89 -19.69
CA VAL A 13 16.45 8.56 -20.74
C VAL A 13 17.02 7.59 -21.77
N GLU A 14 18.23 7.86 -22.26
CA GLU A 14 18.89 6.97 -23.23
C GLU A 14 19.18 5.57 -22.66
N ILE A 15 19.58 5.48 -21.39
CA ILE A 15 19.82 4.20 -20.71
C ILE A 15 18.51 3.41 -20.60
N LEU A 16 17.40 4.08 -20.27
CA LEU A 16 16.08 3.47 -20.12
C LEU A 16 15.51 2.96 -21.44
N GLN A 17 15.65 3.72 -22.53
CA GLN A 17 15.20 3.31 -23.86
C GLN A 17 15.95 2.08 -24.38
N LYS A 18 17.24 1.97 -24.06
CA LYS A 18 18.10 0.84 -24.51
C LYS A 18 17.93 -0.43 -23.67
N ASN A 19 17.33 -0.35 -22.48
CA ASN A 19 17.27 -1.46 -21.53
C ASN A 19 15.87 -1.63 -20.93
N PRO A 20 14.85 -2.00 -21.73
CA PRO A 20 13.46 -2.06 -21.29
C PRO A 20 13.18 -3.09 -20.18
N GLN A 21 14.08 -4.05 -19.98
CA GLN A 21 14.03 -5.00 -18.87
C GLN A 21 14.44 -4.42 -17.50
N PHE A 22 14.99 -3.20 -17.45
CA PHE A 22 15.32 -2.48 -16.19
C PHE A 22 14.24 -1.46 -15.80
N ILE A 23 13.06 -1.52 -16.43
CA ILE A 23 11.88 -0.70 -16.11
C ILE A 23 11.19 -1.27 -14.86
N ASP A 24 11.94 -1.45 -13.78
CA ASP A 24 11.32 -1.56 -12.46
C ASP A 24 11.12 -0.11 -11.97
N ILE A 25 10.03 0.49 -12.47
CA ILE A 25 9.44 1.78 -12.10
C ILE A 25 10.47 2.83 -11.64
N LEU A 26 11.07 3.53 -12.60
CA LEU A 26 11.89 4.70 -12.26
C LEU A 26 10.98 5.82 -11.74
N LEU A 27 11.24 6.22 -10.49
CA LEU A 27 10.55 7.29 -9.79
C LEU A 27 11.27 8.61 -10.09
N ILE A 28 10.62 9.49 -10.86
CA ILE A 28 11.21 10.80 -11.20
C ILE A 28 10.23 11.92 -10.80
N PRO A 29 10.64 12.82 -9.87
CA PRO A 29 9.84 13.99 -9.50
C PRO A 29 9.63 14.92 -10.69
N LEU A 30 8.39 15.39 -10.92
CA LEU A 30 8.03 16.29 -12.04
C LEU A 30 8.83 17.59 -12.07
N SER A 31 9.32 18.08 -10.92
CA SER A 31 10.20 19.25 -10.85
C SER A 31 11.55 19.05 -11.54
N LYS A 32 11.85 17.83 -11.99
CA LYS A 32 13.11 17.43 -12.62
C LYS A 32 12.90 16.88 -14.03
N LEU A 33 11.75 17.08 -14.67
CA LEU A 33 11.42 16.43 -15.95
C LEU A 33 11.13 17.45 -17.05
N ASP A 34 11.79 17.24 -18.20
CA ASP A 34 11.34 17.78 -19.48
C ASP A 34 10.15 16.95 -20.00
N ASN A 35 9.20 17.58 -20.69
CA ASN A 35 7.89 16.98 -21.06
C ASN A 35 7.97 15.66 -21.86
N GLN A 36 9.13 15.30 -22.43
CA GLN A 36 9.32 14.10 -23.26
C GLN A 36 9.47 12.79 -22.45
N ILE A 37 9.76 12.85 -21.15
CA ILE A 37 10.11 11.64 -20.37
C ILE A 37 8.86 10.91 -19.85
N CYS A 38 7.72 11.60 -19.71
CA CYS A 38 6.49 11.00 -19.20
C CYS A 38 5.79 10.06 -20.21
N ASP A 39 6.26 10.00 -21.46
CA ASP A 39 5.77 9.08 -22.48
C ASP A 39 6.53 7.73 -22.49
N ILE A 40 7.53 7.55 -21.63
CA ILE A 40 8.26 6.29 -21.51
C ILE A 40 7.40 5.27 -20.75
N LYS A 41 7.10 4.15 -21.42
CA LYS A 41 6.34 3.04 -20.83
C LYS A 41 6.98 2.57 -19.52
N GLY A 42 6.23 2.62 -18.42
CA GLY A 42 6.65 2.15 -17.09
C GLY A 42 7.33 3.19 -16.19
N VAL A 43 7.43 4.45 -16.63
CA VAL A 43 7.79 5.59 -15.77
C VAL A 43 6.52 6.25 -15.23
N ILE A 44 6.46 6.49 -13.92
CA ILE A 44 5.34 7.22 -13.29
C ILE A 44 5.83 8.59 -12.85
N CYS A 45 5.42 9.62 -13.57
CA CYS A 45 5.70 11.02 -13.22
C CYS A 45 4.77 11.48 -12.07
N HIS A 46 5.33 12.10 -11.02
CA HIS A 46 4.53 12.61 -9.91
C HIS A 46 5.02 13.95 -9.36
N LYS A 47 4.09 14.76 -8.83
CA LYS A 47 4.35 16.04 -8.14
C LYS A 47 4.83 15.85 -6.69
N GLY A 48 4.92 14.61 -6.22
CA GLY A 48 5.27 14.26 -4.85
C GLY A 48 4.04 14.12 -3.98
N LYS A 49 4.21 14.33 -2.67
CA LYS A 49 3.08 14.32 -1.71
C LYS A 49 2.14 15.48 -2.02
N PRO A 50 0.82 15.32 -1.87
CA PRO A 50 -0.12 16.43 -2.01
C PRO A 50 0.22 17.55 -0.99
N PRO A 51 -0.09 18.82 -1.29
CA PRO A 51 0.07 19.91 -0.35
C PRO A 51 -1.07 19.94 0.69
N GLY A 52 -0.85 20.61 1.82
CA GLY A 52 -1.86 20.83 2.85
C GLY A 52 -1.85 19.78 3.96
N GLN A 53 -3.02 19.54 4.53
CA GLN A 53 -3.22 18.68 5.69
C GLN A 53 -4.23 17.56 5.41
N HIS A 54 -4.11 16.48 6.17
CA HIS A 54 -5.02 15.34 6.16
C HIS A 54 -5.45 14.97 7.57
N GLU A 55 -6.69 14.51 7.70
CA GLU A 55 -7.21 13.92 8.93
C GLU A 55 -6.72 12.47 9.07
N CYS A 56 -6.21 12.10 10.25
CA CYS A 56 -5.96 10.71 10.58
C CYS A 56 -7.25 10.01 11.03
N SER A 57 -7.59 8.88 10.39
CA SER A 57 -8.80 8.10 10.72
C SER A 57 -8.83 7.49 12.13
N ARG A 58 -7.67 7.33 12.79
CA ARG A 58 -7.58 6.81 14.18
C ARG A 58 -7.63 7.94 15.21
N CYS A 59 -6.69 8.89 15.16
CA CYS A 59 -6.59 9.95 16.16
C CYS A 59 -7.37 11.22 15.84
N ARG A 60 -7.97 11.34 14.65
CA ARG A 60 -8.80 12.47 14.19
C ARG A 60 -8.11 13.82 14.10
N ASN A 61 -6.79 13.87 14.33
CA ASN A 61 -6.01 15.10 14.19
C ASN A 61 -5.79 15.46 12.71
N MET A 62 -5.90 16.75 12.41
CA MET A 62 -5.45 17.35 11.16
C MET A 62 -3.94 17.54 11.21
N LEU A 63 -3.21 16.79 10.38
CA LEU A 63 -1.75 16.77 10.37
C LEU A 63 -1.23 17.12 8.98
N ASP A 64 -0.04 17.71 8.93
CA ASP A 64 0.65 17.95 7.67
C ASP A 64 0.84 16.64 6.89
N ASN A 65 0.73 16.73 5.56
CA ASN A 65 0.80 15.58 4.67
C ASN A 65 2.11 14.79 4.78
N SER A 66 3.20 15.38 5.29
CA SER A 66 4.45 14.69 5.59
C SER A 66 4.32 13.58 6.64
N ASN A 67 3.32 13.68 7.54
CA ASN A 67 3.04 12.71 8.59
C ASN A 67 2.34 11.43 8.08
N PHE A 68 2.10 11.33 6.78
CA PHE A 68 1.44 10.18 6.16
C PHE A 68 2.37 9.47 5.17
N THR A 69 2.06 8.21 4.91
CA THR A 69 2.79 7.36 3.95
C THR A 69 2.06 7.28 2.63
N TYR A 70 2.81 7.18 1.53
CA TYR A 70 2.30 7.24 0.17
C TYR A 70 2.85 6.09 -0.66
N TYR A 71 2.06 5.62 -1.63
CA TYR A 71 2.55 4.72 -2.65
C TYR A 71 3.50 5.48 -3.56
N SER A 72 4.67 4.90 -3.85
CA SER A 72 5.61 5.49 -4.82
C SER A 72 5.11 5.36 -6.26
N ASN A 73 4.30 4.34 -6.54
CA ASN A 73 3.86 3.95 -7.88
C ASN A 73 2.37 4.22 -8.16
N ARG A 74 1.71 5.08 -7.37
CA ARG A 74 0.29 5.43 -7.59
C ARG A 74 0.10 6.92 -7.43
N VAL A 75 -0.51 7.55 -8.43
CA VAL A 75 -0.84 8.97 -8.42
C VAL A 75 -2.35 9.18 -8.59
N ASP A 76 -2.84 10.30 -8.06
CA ASP A 76 -4.21 10.75 -8.26
C ASP A 76 -4.39 11.46 -9.61
N LYS A 77 -5.62 11.91 -9.90
CA LYS A 77 -5.96 12.66 -11.13
C LYS A 77 -5.19 13.98 -11.29
N ASN A 78 -4.56 14.48 -10.23
CA ASN A 78 -3.79 15.72 -10.20
C ASN A 78 -2.27 15.46 -10.24
N ASN A 79 -1.86 14.20 -10.42
CA ASN A 79 -0.48 13.70 -10.42
C ASN A 79 0.24 13.78 -9.06
N TYR A 80 -0.49 13.84 -7.93
CA TYR A 80 0.11 13.70 -6.60
C TYR A 80 0.12 12.24 -6.16
N LEU A 81 1.10 11.85 -5.35
CA LEU A 81 1.17 10.50 -4.81
C LEU A 81 -0.07 10.18 -3.98
N MET A 82 -0.63 8.97 -4.19
CA MET A 82 -1.77 8.51 -3.42
C MET A 82 -1.34 8.01 -2.04
N ARG A 83 -2.10 8.41 -1.02
CA ARG A 83 -1.87 7.97 0.36
C ARG A 83 -2.07 6.47 0.50
N SER A 84 -1.19 5.79 1.25
CA SER A 84 -1.19 4.33 1.36
C SER A 84 -2.26 3.78 2.31
N ASN A 85 -2.61 4.54 3.34
CA ASN A 85 -3.67 4.25 4.30
C ASN A 85 -4.26 5.58 4.82
N ALA A 86 -5.31 5.54 5.63
CA ALA A 86 -5.90 6.74 6.23
C ALA A 86 -5.33 7.07 7.61
N LEU A 87 -4.12 6.60 7.95
CA LEU A 87 -3.52 6.72 9.27
C LEU A 87 -2.28 7.62 9.19
N CYS A 88 -2.07 8.46 10.21
CA CYS A 88 -0.77 9.08 10.37
C CYS A 88 0.29 8.01 10.71
N SER A 89 1.55 8.35 10.47
CA SER A 89 2.69 7.44 10.64
C SER A 89 2.74 6.83 12.04
N ASP A 90 2.44 7.61 13.08
CA ASP A 90 2.47 7.11 14.46
C ASP A 90 1.32 6.15 14.75
N CYS A 91 0.09 6.50 14.36
CA CYS A 91 -1.04 5.59 14.47
C CYS A 91 -0.82 4.29 13.67
N SER A 92 -0.19 4.39 12.50
CA SER A 92 0.14 3.23 11.68
C SER A 92 1.20 2.34 12.34
N LYS A 93 2.18 2.90 13.05
CA LYS A 93 3.16 2.12 13.82
C LYS A 93 2.47 1.37 14.96
N ILE A 94 1.68 2.07 15.76
CA ILE A 94 0.93 1.48 16.89
C ILE A 94 0.07 0.31 16.40
N MET A 95 -0.74 0.50 15.34
CA MET A 95 -1.58 -0.58 14.77
C MET A 95 -0.76 -1.78 14.30
N ASN A 96 0.40 -1.52 13.69
CA ASN A 96 1.25 -2.61 13.22
C ASN A 96 1.87 -3.39 14.37
N ASP A 97 2.23 -2.72 15.47
CA ASP A 97 2.79 -3.37 16.65
C ASP A 97 1.73 -4.16 17.43
N GLU A 98 0.51 -3.62 17.55
CA GLU A 98 -0.68 -4.33 18.05
C GLU A 98 -0.91 -5.62 17.25
N ARG A 99 -1.02 -5.51 15.92
CA ARG A 99 -1.20 -6.66 15.02
C ARG A 99 -0.08 -7.70 15.18
N LYS A 100 1.18 -7.26 15.20
CA LYS A 100 2.34 -8.16 15.38
C LYS A 100 2.26 -8.89 16.70
N SER A 101 1.93 -8.19 17.78
CA SER A 101 1.79 -8.74 19.12
C SER A 101 0.69 -9.81 19.17
N THR A 102 -0.49 -9.51 18.62
CA THR A 102 -1.60 -10.48 18.51
C THR A 102 -1.20 -11.73 17.76
N LEU A 103 -0.60 -11.58 16.56
CA LEU A 103 -0.21 -12.73 15.75
C LEU A 103 0.90 -13.55 16.41
N LYS A 104 1.85 -12.90 17.11
CA LYS A 104 2.90 -13.59 17.87
C LYS A 104 2.33 -14.40 19.02
N LYS A 105 1.35 -13.86 19.77
CA LYS A 105 0.67 -14.59 20.85
C LYS A 105 -0.08 -15.81 20.31
N ALA A 106 -0.84 -15.63 19.23
CA ALA A 106 -1.58 -16.71 18.59
C ALA A 106 -0.64 -17.81 18.05
N GLU A 107 0.53 -17.45 17.54
CA GLU A 107 1.56 -18.40 17.12
C GLU A 107 2.13 -19.20 18.30
N ILE A 108 2.48 -18.53 19.40
CA ILE A 108 2.97 -19.18 20.63
C ILE A 108 1.91 -20.14 21.22
N ASN A 109 0.64 -19.76 21.17
CA ASN A 109 -0.48 -20.56 21.65
C ASN A 109 -0.89 -21.69 20.70
N GLY A 110 -0.30 -21.78 19.50
CA GLY A 110 -0.69 -22.77 18.49
C GLY A 110 -2.08 -22.53 17.86
N GLU A 111 -2.62 -21.31 17.96
CA GLU A 111 -3.92 -20.93 17.40
C GLU A 111 -3.86 -20.74 15.87
N ILE A 112 -2.70 -20.35 15.35
CA ILE A 112 -2.49 -20.18 13.90
C ILE A 112 -2.29 -21.55 13.26
N LYS A 113 -3.38 -22.11 12.76
CA LYS A 113 -3.37 -23.34 11.96
C LYS A 113 -2.72 -23.13 10.59
N GLU A 114 -2.48 -24.23 9.89
CA GLU A 114 -1.96 -24.24 8.53
C GLU A 114 -2.76 -23.31 7.60
N LYS A 115 -2.02 -22.62 6.72
CA LYS A 115 -2.61 -21.75 5.70
C LYS A 115 -3.51 -22.61 4.79
N PRO A 116 -4.75 -22.20 4.51
CA PRO A 116 -5.64 -22.97 3.64
C PRO A 116 -5.04 -23.17 2.24
N ALA A 117 -5.27 -24.34 1.66
CA ALA A 117 -4.80 -24.68 0.33
C ALA A 117 -5.48 -23.80 -0.75
N PRO A 118 -4.80 -23.54 -1.88
CA PRO A 118 -5.44 -22.99 -3.08
C PRO A 118 -6.73 -23.74 -3.43
N GLY A 119 -7.81 -23.01 -3.71
CA GLY A 119 -9.15 -23.55 -3.98
C GLY A 119 -10.04 -23.75 -2.75
N SER A 120 -9.52 -23.59 -1.53
CA SER A 120 -10.33 -23.71 -0.30
C SER A 120 -11.40 -22.61 -0.21
N LYS A 121 -12.51 -22.93 0.46
CA LYS A 121 -13.63 -21.99 0.66
C LYS A 121 -13.34 -21.01 1.80
N CYS A 122 -13.53 -19.71 1.53
CA CYS A 122 -13.49 -18.68 2.57
C CYS A 122 -14.66 -18.86 3.53
N PRO A 123 -14.45 -18.88 4.86
CA PRO A 123 -15.54 -19.08 5.82
C PRO A 123 -16.55 -17.93 5.85
N ASP A 124 -16.18 -16.75 5.35
CA ASP A 124 -17.02 -15.53 5.38
C ASP A 124 -17.84 -15.34 4.10
N CYS A 125 -17.23 -15.48 2.91
CA CYS A 125 -17.94 -15.32 1.63
C CYS A 125 -18.23 -16.62 0.86
N ASN A 126 -17.80 -17.78 1.39
CA ASN A 126 -17.99 -19.11 0.78
C ASN A 126 -17.44 -19.29 -0.66
N ARG A 127 -16.60 -18.36 -1.13
CA ARG A 127 -15.91 -18.44 -2.43
C ARG A 127 -14.61 -19.23 -2.33
N ASN A 128 -14.24 -19.93 -3.40
CA ASN A 128 -12.94 -20.60 -3.51
C ASN A 128 -11.82 -19.58 -3.74
N TRP A 129 -10.72 -19.67 -2.99
CA TRP A 129 -9.67 -18.65 -2.99
C TRP A 129 -8.27 -19.21 -3.25
N GLY A 130 -7.38 -18.38 -3.80
CA GLY A 130 -6.05 -18.80 -4.22
C GLY A 130 -6.03 -19.57 -5.55
N THR A 131 -7.11 -19.48 -6.35
CA THR A 131 -7.20 -20.09 -7.69
C THR A 131 -6.76 -19.10 -8.77
N LYS A 132 -6.74 -19.49 -10.05
CA LYS A 132 -6.47 -18.56 -11.15
C LYS A 132 -7.53 -17.46 -11.26
N GLU A 133 -8.78 -17.79 -10.96
CA GLU A 133 -9.92 -16.88 -10.99
C GLU A 133 -9.90 -15.93 -9.77
N ASN A 134 -9.43 -16.42 -8.61
CA ASN A 134 -9.27 -15.64 -7.39
C ASN A 134 -7.82 -15.72 -6.86
N PRO A 135 -6.84 -15.07 -7.50
CA PRO A 135 -5.41 -15.27 -7.24
C PRO A 135 -4.90 -14.60 -5.96
N ARG A 136 -5.75 -13.85 -5.26
CA ARG A 136 -5.36 -13.13 -4.05
C ARG A 136 -5.05 -14.11 -2.91
N ASN A 137 -4.13 -13.70 -2.04
CA ASN A 137 -3.67 -14.52 -0.93
C ASN A 137 -4.72 -14.64 0.20
N TRP A 138 -4.53 -15.66 1.04
CA TRP A 138 -5.14 -15.77 2.36
C TRP A 138 -4.44 -14.84 3.36
N HIS A 139 -5.23 -14.21 4.23
CA HIS A 139 -4.79 -13.28 5.25
C HIS A 139 -5.13 -13.82 6.64
N ARG A 140 -4.29 -13.48 7.62
CA ARG A 140 -4.51 -13.78 9.04
C ARG A 140 -5.41 -12.70 9.63
N ASP A 141 -6.68 -13.02 9.80
CA ASP A 141 -7.68 -12.13 10.38
C ASP A 141 -7.48 -12.01 11.90
N HIS A 142 -7.65 -10.81 12.42
CA HIS A 142 -7.55 -10.53 13.85
C HIS A 142 -8.52 -9.43 14.25
N ASP A 143 -8.99 -9.52 15.50
CA ASP A 143 -9.74 -8.47 16.15
C ASP A 143 -8.79 -7.35 16.61
N ALA A 144 -8.92 -6.16 16.05
CA ALA A 144 -8.10 -5.02 16.44
C ALA A 144 -8.47 -4.43 17.82
N ILE A 145 -9.67 -4.72 18.34
CA ILE A 145 -10.14 -4.25 19.65
C ILE A 145 -9.72 -5.24 20.73
N ASN A 146 -10.10 -6.51 20.55
CA ASN A 146 -9.84 -7.55 21.53
C ASN A 146 -8.43 -8.14 21.41
N ASN A 147 -7.69 -7.80 20.35
CA ASN A 147 -6.33 -8.29 20.08
C ASN A 147 -6.24 -9.82 19.97
N VAL A 148 -7.25 -10.46 19.37
CA VAL A 148 -7.38 -11.92 19.23
C VAL A 148 -7.31 -12.34 17.76
N PHE A 149 -6.60 -13.41 17.46
CA PHE A 149 -6.60 -14.02 16.13
C PHE A 149 -7.92 -14.76 15.88
N ARG A 150 -8.54 -14.53 14.71
CA ARG A 150 -9.86 -15.10 14.37
C ARG A 150 -9.79 -16.24 13.37
N GLY A 151 -8.69 -16.35 12.63
CA GLY A 151 -8.51 -17.39 11.61
C GLY A 151 -7.99 -16.85 10.29
N TRP A 152 -8.11 -17.68 9.25
CA TRP A 152 -7.75 -17.33 7.89
C TRP A 152 -8.97 -16.78 7.14
N LEU A 153 -8.82 -15.61 6.52
CA LEU A 153 -9.81 -15.04 5.61
C LEU A 153 -9.22 -14.76 4.24
N CYS A 154 -10.08 -14.74 3.23
CA CYS A 154 -9.66 -14.27 1.91
C CYS A 154 -9.35 -12.76 1.96
N GLY A 155 -8.49 -12.29 1.04
CA GLY A 155 -8.09 -10.89 1.00
C GLY A 155 -9.26 -9.91 0.91
N ASP A 156 -10.32 -10.25 0.18
CA ASP A 156 -11.50 -9.38 0.05
C ASP A 156 -12.25 -9.24 1.38
N CYS A 157 -12.55 -10.36 2.05
CA CYS A 157 -13.24 -10.35 3.34
C CYS A 157 -12.42 -9.67 4.44
N ASN A 158 -11.11 -9.95 4.48
CA ASN A 158 -10.21 -9.32 5.45
C ASN A 158 -10.16 -7.80 5.26
N MET A 159 -10.07 -7.33 4.00
CA MET A 159 -10.01 -5.89 3.72
C MET A 159 -11.36 -5.19 3.92
N ALA A 160 -12.49 -5.85 3.61
CA ALA A 160 -13.82 -5.30 3.86
C ALA A 160 -14.07 -5.03 5.35
N LYS A 161 -13.57 -5.89 6.23
CA LYS A 161 -13.69 -5.72 7.69
C LYS A 161 -12.79 -4.61 8.26
N HIS A 162 -11.75 -4.21 7.53
CA HIS A 162 -10.85 -3.12 7.93
C HIS A 162 -11.34 -1.72 7.51
N ASP A 163 -12.41 -1.61 6.72
CA ASP A 163 -13.02 -0.32 6.42
C ASP A 163 -13.94 0.10 7.58
N HIS A 164 -13.33 0.55 8.69
CA HIS A 164 -14.00 0.96 9.93
C HIS A 164 -14.78 2.28 9.81
N ARG A 165 -15.38 2.58 8.65
CA ARG A 165 -16.32 3.71 8.50
C ARG A 165 -17.76 3.37 8.89
N PHE A 166 -18.04 2.20 9.44
CA PHE A 166 -19.39 1.79 9.84
C PHE A 166 -19.47 1.36 11.31
N GLY A 167 -20.17 2.18 12.12
CA GLY A 167 -21.01 1.85 13.28
C GLY A 167 -20.35 1.23 14.52
N ILE A 168 -20.48 1.72 15.75
CA ILE A 168 -21.68 2.26 16.40
C ILE A 168 -22.93 1.46 15.98
N SER A 169 -23.22 0.43 16.77
CA SER A 169 -24.56 0.14 17.27
C SER A 169 -24.47 0.02 18.78
#